data_AF-A0A3L7VZS9-F1
#
_entry.id   AF-A0A3L7VZS9-F1
#
_cell.length_a   1.000
_cell.length_b   1.000
_cell.length_c   1.000
_cell.angle_alpha   90.00
_cell.angle_beta   90.00
_cell.angle_gamma   90.00
#
_symmetry.space_group_name_H-M   'P 1'
#
loop_
_entity.id
_entity.type
_entity.pdbx_description
1 polymer ?
#
loop_
_entity_poly.entity_id
_entity_poly.type
_entity_poly.pdbx_seq_one_letter_code
_entity_poly.pdbx_strand_id
1 'polypeptide(L)'
;MKYVFTPLHILRGIIVLLLGSALVVALSNPLGEAPDEPAHFDYARFVAVNQQLPLQCAPPCQSDVPGEGHQPPLAYLVYAGLTWPLIDSGEWVPQAINPQFIWQGGSQSQALVHGTREQWPWQGTFLAWRLMRLISVAFVLTGIYFVWRTGLAISTPTVALMAVALLASSPQTSLIAGSVSNDALLFCLTAIVTAGTVQARTYRQMVLLGLAIGAALITKQSAIVLIPLICWPVWQYFTGWQRLWALLLAGLPMVVTAGWWYARNHLVYGDVFGLALFRSIYQQTPLDFGQLSTWQQAFSQLMRSAWGMYGWMSLAAPDWWLQIGATVTISAAAGLLIHAGSRRPIAPQWWLLGALWLVASLWLISFAYTVGPVAWQMRLMIIAVPAGGLLLAKGLVTGIGITPKPIQIGLAVVVAIACQLSIWWSHVLPNYQANMPAAATTAQPLATATKAIFVAPKAGGGIALLDYTLTGQLAAGQALDLQLRWLTQTRPSNNWQLFVWVINAEKKPVLQVLQPLDPQLPTSAWSPGDRLYTSHQFTIPAALPVGQYTLQIGLFDPAAKLRAHKRNYAEKLTGDSIRIPFVIPAP
;
A
#
# COMPACT_ATOMS: atom_id res chain seq x y z
N MET A 1 -25.99 11.39 -40.05
CA MET A 1 -25.42 12.20 -38.95
C MET A 1 -23.97 11.79 -38.72
N LYS A 2 -22.98 12.62 -39.08
CA LYS A 2 -21.58 12.37 -38.71
C LYS A 2 -21.41 12.83 -37.26
N TYR A 3 -21.39 11.90 -36.31
CA TYR A 3 -20.98 12.23 -34.93
C TYR A 3 -19.52 12.68 -34.97
N VAL A 4 -19.28 14.00 -34.90
CA VAL A 4 -17.93 14.55 -34.80
C VAL A 4 -17.50 14.42 -33.34
N PHE A 5 -16.66 13.42 -33.04
CA PHE A 5 -16.08 13.27 -31.71
C PHE A 5 -15.20 14.49 -31.38
N THR A 6 -15.70 15.40 -30.56
CA THR A 6 -14.88 16.54 -30.08
C THR A 6 -13.86 16.06 -29.04
N PRO A 7 -12.74 16.79 -28.82
CA PRO A 7 -11.76 16.46 -27.80
C PRO A 7 -12.35 16.27 -26.40
N LEU A 8 -13.43 17.00 -26.07
CA LEU A 8 -14.14 16.87 -24.80
C LEU A 8 -14.89 15.53 -24.68
N HIS A 9 -15.48 15.02 -25.76
CA HIS A 9 -16.12 13.70 -25.75
C HIS A 9 -15.09 12.60 -25.53
N ILE A 10 -13.93 12.68 -26.18
CA ILE A 10 -12.85 11.71 -25.98
C ILE A 10 -12.29 11.78 -24.56
N LEU A 11 -12.09 12.98 -24.01
CA LEU A 11 -11.67 13.13 -22.61
C LEU A 11 -12.63 12.42 -21.65
N ARG A 12 -13.95 12.63 -21.81
CA ARG A 12 -14.96 11.96 -20.97
C ARG A 12 -14.86 10.45 -21.10
N GLY A 13 -14.66 9.93 -22.31
CA GLY A 13 -14.41 8.51 -22.54
C GLY A 13 -13.18 7.99 -21.80
N ILE A 14 -12.05 8.71 -21.86
CA ILE A 14 -10.83 8.35 -21.15
C ILE A 14 -11.04 8.36 -19.62
N ILE A 15 -11.74 9.36 -19.08
CA ILE A 15 -12.07 9.44 -17.65
C ILE A 15 -12.92 8.25 -17.22
N VAL A 16 -13.92 7.85 -18.02
CA VAL A 16 -14.76 6.68 -17.73
C VAL A 16 -13.95 5.38 -17.76
N LEU A 17 -13.06 5.23 -18.75
CA LEU A 17 -12.18 4.06 -18.84
C LEU A 17 -11.22 3.98 -17.64
N LEU A 18 -10.61 5.11 -17.26
CA LEU A 18 -9.73 5.20 -16.10
C LEU A 18 -10.48 4.93 -14.79
N LEU A 19 -11.71 5.44 -14.65
CA LEU A 19 -12.57 5.10 -13.52
C LEU A 19 -12.80 3.58 -13.47
N GLY A 20 -13.15 2.96 -14.59
CA GLY A 20 -13.34 1.51 -14.69
C GLY A 20 -12.08 0.73 -14.28
N SER A 21 -10.91 1.08 -14.82
CA SER A 21 -9.66 0.39 -14.49
C SER A 21 -9.26 0.60 -13.02
N ALA A 22 -9.39 1.82 -12.51
CA ALA A 22 -9.07 2.14 -11.12
C ALA A 22 -10.02 1.42 -10.15
N LEU A 23 -11.31 1.29 -10.48
CA LEU A 23 -12.27 0.51 -9.69
C LEU A 23 -11.90 -0.98 -9.67
N VAL A 24 -11.52 -1.56 -10.83
CA VAL A 24 -11.06 -2.96 -10.87
C VAL A 24 -9.87 -3.15 -9.93
N VAL A 25 -8.85 -2.28 -10.02
CA VAL A 25 -7.68 -2.35 -9.13
C VAL A 25 -8.07 -2.14 -7.66
N ALA A 26 -8.85 -1.10 -7.35
CA ALA A 26 -9.26 -0.78 -5.98
C ALA A 26 -10.03 -1.91 -5.28
N LEU A 27 -10.88 -2.61 -6.04
CA LEU A 27 -11.73 -3.68 -5.51
C LEU A 27 -11.04 -5.05 -5.49
N SER A 28 -10.21 -5.35 -6.49
CA SER A 28 -9.57 -6.67 -6.62
C SER A 28 -8.17 -6.77 -6.01
N ASN A 29 -7.44 -5.67 -5.86
CA ASN A 29 -6.17 -5.69 -5.13
C ASN A 29 -6.47 -6.08 -3.67
N PRO A 30 -5.83 -7.12 -3.11
CA PRO A 30 -5.97 -7.40 -1.70
C PRO A 30 -5.57 -6.20 -0.84
N LEU A 31 -6.15 -6.08 0.36
CA LEU A 31 -5.87 -4.92 1.22
C LEU A 31 -4.42 -4.98 1.69
N GLY A 32 -3.72 -3.85 1.61
CA GLY A 32 -2.35 -3.75 2.11
C GLY A 32 -1.25 -4.27 1.17
N GLU A 33 -1.60 -4.84 0.00
CA GLU A 33 -0.61 -5.23 -1.02
C GLU A 33 -0.09 -4.04 -1.83
N ALA A 34 -0.76 -2.89 -1.76
CA ALA A 34 -0.15 -1.65 -2.22
C ALA A 34 0.95 -1.22 -1.23
N PRO A 35 2.11 -0.76 -1.72
CA PRO A 35 3.20 -0.32 -0.85
C PRO A 35 2.77 0.75 0.14
N ASP A 36 3.19 0.60 1.40
CA ASP A 36 2.94 1.53 2.51
C ASP A 36 1.44 1.71 2.87
N GLU A 37 0.52 1.08 2.13
CA GLU A 37 -0.93 1.19 2.33
C GLU A 37 -1.40 0.79 3.74
N PRO A 38 -0.90 -0.29 4.37
CA PRO A 38 -1.27 -0.62 5.75
C PRO A 38 -0.99 0.52 6.72
N ALA A 39 0.17 1.18 6.59
CA ALA A 39 0.56 2.25 7.49
C ALA A 39 -0.24 3.55 7.23
N HIS A 40 -0.56 3.84 5.97
CA HIS A 40 -1.48 4.93 5.62
C HIS A 40 -2.91 4.68 6.16
N PHE A 41 -3.40 3.44 6.08
CA PHE A 41 -4.68 3.04 6.66
C PHE A 41 -4.65 3.16 8.19
N ASP A 42 -3.61 2.62 8.84
CA ASP A 42 -3.43 2.69 10.29
C ASP A 42 -3.39 4.13 10.80
N TYR A 43 -2.80 5.07 10.04
CA TYR A 43 -2.87 6.50 10.34
C TYR A 43 -4.31 7.02 10.33
N ALA A 44 -5.05 6.79 9.25
CA ALA A 44 -6.44 7.24 9.14
C ALA A 44 -7.32 6.63 10.25
N ARG A 45 -7.10 5.35 10.55
CA ARG A 45 -7.76 4.64 11.65
C ARG A 45 -7.40 5.27 13.00
N PHE A 46 -6.12 5.51 13.27
CA PHE A 46 -5.66 6.10 14.53
C PHE A 46 -6.33 7.45 14.78
N VAL A 47 -6.40 8.30 13.76
CA VAL A 47 -7.11 9.58 13.83
C VAL A 47 -8.61 9.38 14.11
N ALA A 48 -9.27 8.45 13.41
CA ALA A 48 -10.70 8.19 13.59
C ALA A 48 -11.04 7.68 15.00
N VAL A 49 -10.19 6.81 15.57
CA VAL A 49 -10.43 6.18 16.88
C VAL A 49 -9.99 7.07 18.03
N ASN A 50 -8.81 7.68 17.94
CA ASN A 50 -8.21 8.42 19.06
C ASN A 50 -8.47 9.93 19.01
N GLN A 51 -9.01 10.46 17.90
CA GLN A 51 -9.28 11.89 17.70
C GLN A 51 -8.06 12.80 17.92
N GLN A 52 -6.87 12.26 17.67
CA GLN A 52 -5.60 12.96 17.77
C GLN A 52 -4.66 12.55 16.64
N LEU A 53 -3.63 13.36 16.38
CA LEU A 53 -2.60 13.05 15.39
C LEU A 53 -1.54 12.14 16.00
N PRO A 54 -1.08 11.09 15.28
CA PRO A 54 -0.10 10.17 15.82
C PRO A 54 1.25 10.85 16.08
N LEU A 55 2.00 10.22 16.98
CA LEU A 55 3.39 10.53 17.27
C LEU A 55 4.29 9.43 16.70
N GLN A 56 5.34 9.86 16.01
CA GLN A 56 6.44 8.98 15.62
C GLN A 56 7.58 9.18 16.61
N CYS A 57 8.19 8.09 17.06
CA CYS A 57 9.36 8.13 17.92
C CYS A 57 10.32 6.98 17.61
N ALA A 58 11.60 7.18 17.93
CA ALA A 58 12.62 6.14 17.85
C ALA A 58 12.67 5.33 19.16
N PRO A 59 13.14 4.06 19.12
CA PRO A 59 13.33 3.25 20.32
C PRO A 59 14.15 3.99 21.39
N PRO A 60 13.83 3.85 22.69
CA PRO A 60 12.92 2.84 23.28
C PRO A 60 11.43 3.21 23.26
N CYS A 61 11.06 4.39 22.74
CA CYS A 61 9.65 4.77 22.59
C CYS A 61 9.01 4.00 21.42
N GLN A 62 7.73 3.64 21.56
CA GLN A 62 6.95 3.00 20.50
C GLN A 62 6.09 4.04 19.79
N SER A 63 6.19 4.08 18.46
CA SER A 63 5.37 4.97 17.64
C SER A 63 3.91 4.54 17.62
N ASP A 64 2.99 5.51 17.59
CA ASP A 64 1.55 5.26 17.47
C ASP A 64 1.20 4.56 16.16
N VAL A 65 1.83 5.03 15.07
CA VAL A 65 1.70 4.47 13.71
C VAL A 65 3.11 4.33 13.15
N PRO A 66 3.71 3.14 13.26
CA PRO A 66 5.09 2.91 12.84
C PRO A 66 5.32 3.30 11.38
N GLY A 67 6.24 4.24 11.18
CA GLY A 67 6.79 4.61 9.90
C GLY A 67 6.09 5.78 9.23
N GLU A 68 4.76 5.82 9.30
CA GLU A 68 3.95 6.86 8.65
C GLU A 68 3.44 7.94 9.64
N GLY A 69 3.56 7.74 10.96
CA GLY A 69 3.01 8.63 11.99
C GLY A 69 3.57 10.06 11.98
N HIS A 70 4.72 10.27 11.34
CA HIS A 70 5.34 11.59 11.19
C HIS A 70 4.81 12.38 9.98
N GLN A 71 4.00 11.76 9.11
CA GLN A 71 3.60 12.40 7.87
C GLN A 71 2.51 13.47 8.06
N PRO A 72 2.45 14.47 7.16
CA PRO A 72 1.42 15.50 7.21
C PRO A 72 -0.01 14.94 7.07
N PRO A 73 -1.01 15.51 7.78
CA PRO A 73 -2.20 14.76 8.14
C PRO A 73 -3.37 14.82 7.14
N LEU A 74 -3.36 15.71 6.14
CA LEU A 74 -4.58 16.06 5.39
C LEU A 74 -5.25 14.88 4.69
N ALA A 75 -4.48 14.02 4.01
CA ALA A 75 -5.06 12.85 3.33
C ALA A 75 -5.76 11.94 4.34
N TYR A 76 -5.13 11.69 5.48
CA TYR A 76 -5.65 10.81 6.52
C TYR A 76 -6.85 11.42 7.25
N LEU A 77 -6.88 12.73 7.47
CA LEU A 77 -8.04 13.44 8.00
C LEU A 77 -9.25 13.30 7.08
N VAL A 78 -9.06 13.36 5.76
CA VAL A 78 -10.15 13.16 4.79
C VAL A 78 -10.63 11.71 4.81
N TYR A 79 -9.71 10.73 4.78
CA TYR A 79 -10.07 9.32 4.89
C TYR A 79 -10.84 9.02 6.17
N ALA A 80 -10.30 9.44 7.32
CA ALA A 80 -10.93 9.28 8.63
C ALA A 80 -12.31 9.95 8.67
N GLY A 81 -12.41 11.23 8.29
CA GLY A 81 -13.66 11.99 8.35
C GLY A 81 -14.78 11.43 7.48
N LEU A 82 -14.46 10.77 6.36
CA LEU A 82 -15.45 10.18 5.46
C LEU A 82 -15.80 8.73 5.77
N THR A 83 -15.05 8.05 6.64
CA THR A 83 -15.24 6.61 6.90
C THR A 83 -15.30 6.23 8.37
N TRP A 84 -15.13 7.17 9.31
CA TRP A 84 -15.14 6.92 10.76
C TRP A 84 -16.34 6.10 11.29
N PRO A 85 -17.59 6.21 10.77
CA PRO A 85 -18.71 5.45 11.33
C PRO A 85 -18.57 3.93 11.13
N LEU A 86 -17.71 3.51 10.20
CA LEU A 86 -17.46 2.12 9.86
C LEU A 86 -16.21 1.57 10.56
N ILE A 87 -15.41 2.42 11.20
CA ILE A 87 -14.14 2.01 11.81
C ILE A 87 -14.40 1.49 13.23
N ASP A 88 -13.98 0.26 13.48
CA ASP A 88 -14.14 -0.38 14.79
C ASP A 88 -13.15 0.22 15.80
N SER A 89 -13.66 0.66 16.96
CA SER A 89 -12.87 1.22 18.05
C SER A 89 -12.14 0.18 18.91
N GLY A 90 -12.43 -1.12 18.71
CA GLY A 90 -11.81 -2.22 19.42
C GLY A 90 -10.33 -2.44 19.08
N GLU A 91 -9.75 -3.52 19.63
CA GLU A 91 -8.37 -3.91 19.36
C GLU A 91 -8.16 -4.18 17.87
N TRP A 92 -7.29 -3.38 17.25
CA TRP A 92 -6.88 -3.58 15.87
C TRP A 92 -5.60 -4.39 15.84
N VAL A 93 -5.64 -5.48 15.11
CA VAL A 93 -4.46 -6.27 14.80
C VAL A 93 -4.23 -6.10 13.30
N PRO A 94 -3.08 -5.56 12.88
CA PRO A 94 -2.75 -5.43 11.47
C PRO A 94 -2.77 -6.77 10.73
N GLN A 95 -2.74 -6.73 9.40
CA GLN A 95 -2.52 -7.94 8.61
C GLN A 95 -1.13 -8.51 8.93
N ALA A 96 -1.04 -9.85 9.02
CA ALA A 96 0.23 -10.50 9.27
C ALA A 96 1.11 -10.41 8.03
N ILE A 97 2.40 -10.14 8.23
CA ILE A 97 3.40 -10.22 7.15
C ILE A 97 3.53 -11.69 6.74
N ASN A 98 3.53 -11.94 5.44
CA ASN A 98 3.76 -13.27 4.87
C ASN A 98 5.21 -13.73 5.17
N PRO A 99 5.40 -14.84 5.90
CA PRO A 99 6.75 -15.36 6.19
C PRO A 99 7.53 -15.78 4.94
N GLN A 100 6.85 -16.08 3.84
CA GLN A 100 7.45 -16.45 2.55
C GLN A 100 7.63 -15.24 1.62
N PHE A 101 7.37 -14.01 2.09
CA PHE A 101 7.58 -12.82 1.28
C PHE A 101 9.05 -12.68 0.87
N ILE A 102 9.30 -12.29 -0.38
CA ILE A 102 10.66 -12.13 -0.92
C ILE A 102 11.57 -11.22 -0.08
N TRP A 103 11.03 -10.17 0.55
CA TRP A 103 11.84 -9.27 1.40
C TRP A 103 12.14 -9.86 2.78
N GLN A 104 11.47 -10.94 3.16
CA GLN A 104 11.77 -11.75 4.35
C GLN A 104 12.70 -12.93 4.04
N GLY A 105 13.22 -13.03 2.81
CA GLY A 105 14.07 -14.13 2.34
C GLY A 105 13.30 -15.35 1.79
N GLY A 106 11.98 -15.24 1.61
CA GLY A 106 11.16 -16.25 0.95
C GLY A 106 11.13 -16.11 -0.58
N SER A 107 10.19 -16.80 -1.23
CA SER A 107 10.04 -16.85 -2.69
C SER A 107 8.73 -16.26 -3.22
N GLN A 108 7.82 -15.82 -2.36
CA GLN A 108 6.49 -15.32 -2.72
C GLN A 108 6.48 -13.79 -2.84
N SER A 109 5.77 -13.27 -3.84
CA SER A 109 5.68 -11.83 -4.07
C SER A 109 4.65 -11.10 -3.20
N GLN A 110 3.68 -11.83 -2.66
CA GLN A 110 2.65 -11.37 -1.72
C GLN A 110 3.29 -11.01 -0.38
N ALA A 111 3.06 -9.78 0.09
CA ALA A 111 3.68 -9.28 1.30
C ALA A 111 2.87 -9.61 2.57
N LEU A 112 1.55 -9.72 2.45
CA LEU A 112 0.63 -9.87 3.58
C LEU A 112 -0.19 -11.14 3.44
N VAL A 113 -0.63 -11.68 4.58
CA VAL A 113 -1.51 -12.85 4.60
C VAL A 113 -2.97 -12.39 4.49
N HIS A 114 -3.68 -12.93 3.50
CA HIS A 114 -5.08 -12.59 3.23
C HIS A 114 -6.05 -13.68 3.71
N GLY A 115 -7.08 -13.26 4.43
CA GLY A 115 -8.09 -14.14 5.05
C GLY A 115 -9.53 -13.80 4.65
N THR A 116 -10.49 -14.43 5.34
CA THR A 116 -11.93 -14.33 5.05
C THR A 116 -12.52 -12.94 5.24
N ARG A 117 -11.95 -12.08 6.10
CA ARG A 117 -12.45 -10.71 6.34
C ARG A 117 -12.40 -9.79 5.14
N GLU A 118 -11.51 -10.12 4.19
CA GLU A 118 -11.38 -9.36 2.96
C GLU A 118 -12.40 -9.80 1.89
N GLN A 119 -13.11 -10.91 2.13
CA GLN A 119 -14.12 -11.45 1.22
C GLN A 119 -15.44 -10.67 1.32
N TRP A 120 -16.17 -10.66 0.22
CA TRP A 120 -17.51 -10.05 0.16
C TRP A 120 -18.52 -10.90 0.93
N PRO A 121 -19.50 -10.32 1.65
CA PRO A 121 -19.77 -8.89 1.80
C PRO A 121 -18.89 -8.21 2.84
N TRP A 122 -18.28 -7.07 2.46
CA TRP A 122 -17.38 -6.31 3.35
C TRP A 122 -18.15 -5.59 4.45
N GLN A 123 -17.59 -5.59 5.66
CA GLN A 123 -18.20 -4.98 6.84
C GLN A 123 -17.17 -4.24 7.69
N GLY A 124 -17.65 -3.31 8.52
CA GLY A 124 -16.83 -2.57 9.49
C GLY A 124 -15.57 -1.96 8.90
N THR A 125 -14.46 -2.12 9.62
CA THR A 125 -13.16 -1.52 9.29
C THR A 125 -12.65 -1.89 7.89
N PHE A 126 -12.96 -3.08 7.38
CA PHE A 126 -12.55 -3.54 6.03
C PHE A 126 -13.36 -2.86 4.92
N LEU A 127 -14.64 -2.58 5.15
CA LEU A 127 -15.44 -1.76 4.24
C LEU A 127 -14.92 -0.31 4.23
N ALA A 128 -14.57 0.24 5.39
CA ALA A 128 -13.96 1.57 5.50
C ALA A 128 -12.69 1.67 4.64
N TRP A 129 -11.78 0.70 4.74
CA TRP A 129 -10.55 0.65 3.94
C TRP A 129 -10.85 0.70 2.43
N ARG A 130 -11.81 -0.11 1.96
CA ARG A 130 -12.19 -0.12 0.54
C ARG A 130 -12.80 1.21 0.09
N LEU A 131 -13.62 1.85 0.92
CA LEU A 131 -14.17 3.18 0.63
C LEU A 131 -13.07 4.25 0.57
N MET A 132 -12.03 4.15 1.40
CA MET A 132 -10.86 5.05 1.32
C MET A 132 -10.15 4.93 -0.03
N ARG A 133 -10.04 3.73 -0.62
CA ARG A 133 -9.53 3.57 -1.99
C ARG A 133 -10.40 4.29 -3.02
N LEU A 134 -11.73 4.25 -2.87
CA LEU A 134 -12.63 5.00 -3.78
C LEU A 134 -12.45 6.51 -3.68
N ILE A 135 -12.10 7.02 -2.49
CA ILE A 135 -11.72 8.43 -2.29
C ILE A 135 -10.43 8.74 -3.07
N SER A 136 -9.41 7.86 -3.03
CA SER A 136 -8.20 7.99 -3.85
C SER A 136 -8.51 8.04 -5.36
N VAL A 137 -9.43 7.20 -5.83
CA VAL A 137 -9.89 7.22 -7.24
C VAL A 137 -10.43 8.61 -7.60
N ALA A 138 -11.29 9.19 -6.76
CA ALA A 138 -11.86 10.51 -7.00
C ALA A 138 -10.78 11.61 -7.06
N PHE A 139 -9.76 11.55 -6.20
CA PHE A 139 -8.63 12.48 -6.24
C PHE A 139 -7.85 12.39 -7.55
N VAL A 140 -7.49 11.19 -7.99
CA VAL A 140 -6.72 10.98 -9.23
C VAL A 140 -7.52 11.46 -10.44
N LEU A 141 -8.81 11.12 -10.55
CA LEU A 141 -9.66 11.58 -11.66
C LEU A 141 -9.78 13.12 -11.70
N THR A 142 -9.89 13.74 -10.53
CA THR A 142 -9.88 15.21 -10.42
C THR A 142 -8.54 15.79 -10.88
N GLY A 143 -7.41 15.19 -10.48
CA GLY A 143 -6.09 15.61 -10.95
C GLY A 143 -5.93 15.53 -12.46
N ILE A 144 -6.40 14.44 -13.07
CA ILE A 144 -6.38 14.24 -14.55
C ILE A 144 -7.16 15.34 -15.27
N TYR A 145 -8.31 15.76 -14.73
CA TYR A 145 -9.06 16.89 -15.28
C TYR A 145 -8.25 18.19 -15.26
N PHE A 146 -7.51 18.47 -14.18
CA PHE A 146 -6.66 19.66 -14.10
C PHE A 146 -5.40 19.58 -14.98
N VAL A 147 -4.86 18.38 -15.23
CA VAL A 147 -3.81 18.17 -16.25
C VAL A 147 -4.32 18.58 -17.63
N TRP A 148 -5.51 18.10 -18.01
CA TRP A 148 -6.13 18.48 -19.29
C TRP A 148 -6.34 20.00 -19.41
N ARG A 149 -6.89 20.62 -18.35
CA ARG A 149 -7.10 22.08 -18.31
C ARG A 149 -5.80 22.85 -18.47
N THR A 150 -4.73 22.40 -17.81
CA THR A 150 -3.40 23.02 -17.94
C THR A 150 -2.89 22.90 -19.38
N GLY A 151 -3.00 21.71 -19.98
CA GLY A 151 -2.62 21.49 -21.37
C GLY A 151 -3.36 22.39 -22.36
N LEU A 152 -4.66 22.60 -22.16
CA LEU A 152 -5.44 23.54 -22.98
C LEU A 152 -5.04 25.00 -22.77
N ALA A 153 -4.60 25.37 -21.56
CA ALA A 153 -4.20 26.75 -21.26
C ALA A 153 -2.86 27.13 -21.89
N ILE A 154 -1.96 26.17 -22.15
CA ILE A 154 -0.59 26.43 -22.62
C ILE A 154 -0.27 25.85 -24.00
N SER A 155 -1.19 25.11 -24.60
CA SER A 155 -0.92 24.31 -25.81
C SER A 155 -2.18 23.97 -26.62
N THR A 156 -2.06 23.01 -27.53
CA THR A 156 -3.15 22.53 -28.37
C THR A 156 -4.00 21.46 -27.66
N PRO A 157 -5.27 21.28 -28.07
CA PRO A 157 -6.11 20.18 -27.59
C PRO A 157 -5.49 18.79 -27.75
N THR A 158 -4.68 18.58 -28.80
CA THR A 158 -3.97 17.31 -29.02
C THR A 158 -2.92 17.04 -27.93
N VAL A 159 -2.14 18.05 -27.54
CA VAL A 159 -1.17 17.91 -26.43
C VAL A 159 -1.88 17.67 -25.11
N ALA A 160 -2.95 18.40 -24.83
CA ALA A 160 -3.75 18.22 -23.62
C ALA A 160 -4.34 16.81 -23.52
N LEU A 161 -4.91 16.31 -24.62
CA LEU A 161 -5.51 14.98 -24.68
C LEU A 161 -4.46 13.86 -24.63
N MET A 162 -3.32 14.06 -25.28
CA MET A 162 -2.19 13.13 -25.23
C MET A 162 -1.61 13.03 -23.81
N ALA A 163 -1.50 14.13 -23.07
CA ALA A 163 -1.02 14.12 -21.69
C ALA A 163 -1.92 13.27 -20.78
N VAL A 164 -3.24 13.45 -20.90
CA VAL A 164 -4.21 12.62 -20.19
C VAL A 164 -4.12 11.16 -20.63
N ALA A 165 -3.99 10.90 -21.92
CA ALA A 165 -3.89 9.55 -22.45
C ALA A 165 -2.65 8.80 -21.92
N LEU A 166 -1.49 9.45 -21.86
CA LEU A 166 -0.26 8.88 -21.31
C LEU A 166 -0.41 8.55 -19.82
N LEU A 167 -0.98 9.45 -19.04
CA LEU A 167 -1.22 9.22 -17.61
C LEU A 167 -2.25 8.11 -17.39
N ALA A 168 -3.38 8.13 -18.11
CA ALA A 168 -4.39 7.08 -18.01
C ALA A 168 -3.89 5.71 -18.49
N SER A 169 -2.91 5.69 -19.41
CA SER A 169 -2.30 4.47 -19.93
C SER A 169 -1.11 3.96 -19.10
N SER A 170 -0.76 4.63 -18.00
CA SER A 170 0.25 4.16 -17.06
C SER A 170 -0.41 3.32 -15.95
N PRO A 171 0.07 2.09 -15.69
CA PRO A 171 -0.40 1.28 -14.55
C PRO A 171 -0.26 2.01 -13.22
N GLN A 172 0.81 2.80 -13.04
CA GLN A 172 1.08 3.55 -11.82
C GLN A 172 -0.08 4.48 -11.44
N THR A 173 -0.77 5.06 -12.42
CA THR A 173 -1.95 5.91 -12.18
C THR A 173 -3.11 5.11 -11.57
N SER A 174 -3.40 3.92 -12.12
CA SER A 174 -4.45 3.04 -11.57
C SER A 174 -4.07 2.48 -10.19
N LEU A 175 -2.77 2.21 -9.94
CA LEU A 175 -2.29 1.72 -8.64
C LEU A 175 -2.38 2.78 -7.54
N ILE A 176 -1.99 4.02 -7.84
CA ILE A 176 -2.15 5.14 -6.89
C ILE A 176 -3.63 5.42 -6.65
N ALA A 177 -4.46 5.38 -7.70
CA ALA A 177 -5.90 5.55 -7.57
C ALA A 177 -6.54 4.44 -6.73
N GLY A 178 -6.05 3.20 -6.87
CA GLY A 178 -6.60 2.01 -6.22
C GLY A 178 -6.03 1.68 -4.84
N SER A 179 -5.30 2.59 -4.19
CA SER A 179 -4.69 2.37 -2.88
C SER A 179 -4.98 3.52 -1.90
N VAL A 180 -4.97 3.22 -0.60
CA VAL A 180 -5.00 4.26 0.45
C VAL A 180 -3.61 4.84 0.61
N SER A 181 -3.42 6.07 0.14
CA SER A 181 -2.14 6.78 0.25
C SER A 181 -2.35 8.29 0.21
N ASN A 182 -1.38 9.05 0.72
CA ASN A 182 -1.32 10.50 0.53
C ASN A 182 -0.93 10.91 -0.91
N ASP A 183 -0.40 9.99 -1.71
CA ASP A 183 0.02 10.27 -3.10
C ASP A 183 -1.14 10.63 -4.02
N ALA A 184 -2.32 10.02 -3.84
CA ALA A 184 -3.50 10.31 -4.65
C ALA A 184 -3.96 11.77 -4.47
N LEU A 185 -4.04 12.23 -3.22
CA LEU A 185 -4.37 13.62 -2.91
C LEU A 185 -3.26 14.57 -3.36
N LEU A 186 -1.99 14.21 -3.17
CA LEU A 186 -0.87 15.04 -3.61
C LEU A 186 -0.86 15.19 -5.14
N PHE A 187 -1.12 14.14 -5.90
CA PHE A 187 -1.27 14.19 -7.35
C PHE A 187 -2.35 15.20 -7.76
N CYS A 188 -3.52 15.13 -7.11
CA CYS A 188 -4.64 16.03 -7.34
C CYS A 188 -4.27 17.50 -7.07
N LEU A 189 -3.73 17.77 -5.88
CA LEU A 189 -3.34 19.11 -5.46
C LEU A 189 -2.23 19.68 -6.32
N THR A 190 -1.24 18.87 -6.70
CA THR A 190 -0.18 19.27 -7.62
C THR A 190 -0.73 19.67 -8.99
N ALA A 191 -1.69 18.91 -9.53
CA ALA A 191 -2.34 19.26 -10.79
C ALA A 191 -3.15 20.56 -10.68
N ILE A 192 -3.85 20.78 -9.57
CA ILE A 192 -4.57 22.03 -9.26
C ILE A 192 -3.59 23.21 -9.15
N VAL A 193 -2.49 23.05 -8.40
CA VAL A 193 -1.44 24.07 -8.23
C VAL A 193 -0.80 24.40 -9.57
N THR A 194 -0.49 23.41 -10.39
CA THR A 194 0.07 23.63 -11.73
C THR A 194 -0.90 24.42 -12.62
N ALA A 195 -2.18 24.03 -12.63
CA ALA A 195 -3.22 24.74 -13.36
C ALA A 195 -3.40 26.19 -12.87
N GLY A 196 -3.42 26.38 -11.55
CA GLY A 196 -3.54 27.68 -10.89
C GLY A 196 -2.35 28.58 -11.17
N THR A 197 -1.13 28.04 -11.12
CA THR A 197 0.11 28.76 -11.42
C THR A 197 0.09 29.34 -12.84
N VAL A 198 -0.38 28.56 -13.81
CA VAL A 198 -0.47 28.99 -15.21
C VAL A 198 -1.61 29.99 -15.45
N GLN A 199 -2.72 29.89 -14.72
CA GLN A 199 -3.97 30.60 -15.03
C GLN A 199 -4.31 31.74 -14.06
N ALA A 200 -3.62 31.87 -12.92
CA ALA A 200 -3.93 32.88 -11.92
C ALA A 200 -3.55 34.28 -12.41
N ARG A 201 -4.57 35.14 -12.54
CA ARG A 201 -4.46 36.54 -12.97
C ARG A 201 -5.11 37.53 -12.00
N THR A 202 -5.79 37.02 -10.97
CA THR A 202 -6.57 37.80 -10.01
C THR A 202 -6.16 37.46 -8.59
N TYR A 203 -6.34 38.39 -7.65
CA TYR A 203 -6.06 38.15 -6.23
C TYR A 203 -6.84 36.97 -5.66
N ARG A 204 -8.10 36.78 -6.08
CA ARG A 204 -8.88 35.59 -5.69
C ARG A 204 -8.19 34.29 -6.11
N GLN A 205 -7.64 34.24 -7.32
CA GLN A 205 -6.90 33.07 -7.79
C GLN A 205 -5.57 32.89 -7.05
N MET A 206 -4.91 33.99 -6.64
CA MET A 206 -3.71 33.91 -5.78
C MET A 206 -4.04 33.31 -4.41
N VAL A 207 -5.17 33.68 -3.81
CA VAL A 207 -5.68 33.07 -2.56
C VAL A 207 -5.92 31.58 -2.74
N LEU A 208 -6.63 31.18 -3.81
CA LEU A 208 -6.89 29.77 -4.10
C LEU A 208 -5.60 28.97 -4.35
N LEU A 209 -4.62 29.57 -5.03
CA LEU A 209 -3.30 28.97 -5.24
C LEU A 209 -2.56 28.76 -3.91
N GLY A 210 -2.58 29.76 -3.03
CA GLY A 210 -2.02 29.68 -1.69
C GLY A 210 -2.65 28.57 -0.84
N LEU A 211 -3.98 28.49 -0.83
CA LEU A 211 -4.73 27.42 -0.15
C LEU A 211 -4.37 26.03 -0.71
N ALA A 212 -4.26 25.90 -2.04
CA ALA A 212 -3.91 24.63 -2.66
C ALA A 212 -2.47 24.18 -2.34
N ILE A 213 -1.51 25.11 -2.32
CA ILE A 213 -0.13 24.82 -1.91
C ILE A 213 -0.08 24.46 -0.43
N GLY A 214 -0.77 25.21 0.43
CA GLY A 214 -0.86 24.89 1.85
C GLY A 214 -1.48 23.52 2.11
N ALA A 215 -2.56 23.17 1.43
CA ALA A 215 -3.14 21.82 1.46
C ALA A 215 -2.14 20.75 1.00
N ALA A 216 -1.33 21.02 -0.03
CA ALA A 216 -0.31 20.08 -0.49
C ALA A 216 0.80 19.88 0.57
N LEU A 217 1.23 20.96 1.24
CA LEU A 217 2.21 20.94 2.33
C LEU A 217 1.73 20.10 3.51
N ILE A 218 0.44 20.17 3.86
CA ILE A 218 -0.15 19.29 4.88
C ILE A 218 -0.62 17.94 4.35
N THR A 219 -0.35 17.60 3.09
CA THR A 219 -0.57 16.25 2.52
C THR A 219 0.74 15.45 2.50
N LYS A 220 1.84 16.08 2.06
CA LYS A 220 3.16 15.44 1.99
C LYS A 220 4.26 16.49 2.02
N GLN A 221 5.32 16.22 2.77
CA GLN A 221 6.40 17.19 2.98
C GLN A 221 7.16 17.57 1.71
N SER A 222 7.21 16.68 0.71
CA SER A 222 7.81 16.97 -0.60
C SER A 222 7.14 18.14 -1.32
N ALA A 223 5.90 18.50 -0.97
CA ALA A 223 5.16 19.65 -1.51
C ALA A 223 5.85 21.00 -1.31
N ILE A 224 6.92 21.09 -0.50
CA ILE A 224 7.76 22.29 -0.39
C ILE A 224 8.29 22.77 -1.74
N VAL A 225 8.49 21.86 -2.68
CA VAL A 225 8.92 22.17 -4.07
C VAL A 225 7.88 23.02 -4.83
N LEU A 226 6.62 23.05 -4.39
CA LEU A 226 5.56 23.84 -5.03
C LEU A 226 5.56 25.32 -4.62
N ILE A 227 6.16 25.70 -3.50
CA ILE A 227 6.11 27.08 -2.97
C ILE A 227 6.62 28.11 -4.00
N PRO A 228 7.77 27.91 -4.69
CA PRO A 228 8.27 28.88 -5.66
C PRO A 228 7.33 29.12 -6.85
N LEU A 229 6.37 28.23 -7.12
CA LEU A 229 5.42 28.38 -8.23
C LEU A 229 4.52 29.61 -8.06
N ILE A 230 4.32 30.12 -6.84
CA ILE A 230 3.57 31.37 -6.58
C ILE A 230 4.18 32.55 -7.34
N CYS A 231 5.51 32.57 -7.50
CA CYS A 231 6.21 33.66 -8.16
C CYS A 231 5.86 33.76 -9.65
N TRP A 232 5.45 32.67 -10.30
CA TRP A 232 5.13 32.72 -11.72
C TRP A 232 3.98 33.68 -12.05
N PRO A 233 2.75 33.50 -11.57
CA PRO A 233 1.65 34.42 -11.89
C PRO A 233 1.90 35.83 -11.35
N VAL A 234 2.60 35.98 -10.22
CA VAL A 234 2.94 37.29 -9.63
C VAL A 234 3.75 38.14 -10.61
N TRP A 235 4.83 37.59 -11.18
CA TRP A 235 5.70 38.35 -12.09
C TRP A 235 5.15 38.43 -13.51
N GLN A 236 4.24 37.54 -13.91
CA GLN A 236 3.60 37.57 -15.23
C GLN A 236 2.44 38.57 -15.31
N TYR A 237 1.66 38.73 -14.24
CA TYR A 237 0.36 39.43 -14.31
C TYR A 237 0.19 40.61 -13.36
N PHE A 238 1.09 40.81 -12.40
CA PHE A 238 0.99 41.90 -11.43
C PHE A 238 2.21 42.84 -11.51
N THR A 239 2.00 44.14 -11.26
CA THR A 239 3.03 45.18 -11.37
C THR A 239 3.15 46.01 -10.09
N GLY A 240 4.35 46.56 -9.82
CA GLY A 240 4.61 47.41 -8.65
C GLY A 240 4.11 46.79 -7.32
N TRP A 241 3.36 47.58 -6.55
CA TRP A 241 2.77 47.16 -5.26
C TRP A 241 1.75 46.02 -5.37
N GLN A 242 1.17 45.77 -6.55
CA GLN A 242 0.26 44.63 -6.75
C GLN A 242 0.99 43.30 -6.56
N ARG A 243 2.30 43.25 -6.85
CA ARG A 243 3.11 42.04 -6.62
C ARG A 243 3.18 41.70 -5.13
N LEU A 244 3.36 42.71 -4.27
CA LEU A 244 3.35 42.50 -2.82
C LEU A 244 2.00 41.96 -2.36
N TRP A 245 0.89 42.57 -2.80
CA TRP A 245 -0.44 42.09 -2.45
C TRP A 245 -0.72 40.68 -2.97
N ALA A 246 -0.32 40.36 -4.20
CA ALA A 246 -0.46 39.02 -4.75
C ALA A 246 0.36 37.97 -3.96
N LEU A 247 1.58 38.32 -3.55
CA LEU A 247 2.42 37.47 -2.69
C LEU A 247 1.80 37.27 -1.31
N LEU A 248 1.32 38.34 -0.66
CA LEU A 248 0.66 38.24 0.64
C LEU A 248 -0.64 37.43 0.57
N LEU A 249 -1.44 37.65 -0.47
CA LEU A 249 -2.71 36.94 -0.67
C LEU A 249 -2.53 35.48 -1.09
N ALA A 250 -1.37 35.07 -1.57
CA ALA A 250 -1.03 33.65 -1.73
C ALA A 250 -0.35 33.07 -0.47
N GLY A 251 0.57 33.83 0.13
CA GLY A 251 1.39 33.40 1.26
C GLY A 251 0.59 33.24 2.56
N LEU A 252 -0.29 34.20 2.89
CA LEU A 252 -1.07 34.14 4.12
C LEU A 252 -2.00 32.91 4.18
N PRO A 253 -2.82 32.61 3.15
CA PRO A 253 -3.63 31.39 3.17
C PRO A 253 -2.80 30.10 3.23
N MET A 254 -1.64 30.07 2.57
CA MET A 254 -0.70 28.95 2.64
C MET A 254 -0.18 28.74 4.07
N VAL A 255 0.23 29.81 4.76
CA VAL A 255 0.70 29.75 6.15
C VAL A 255 -0.43 29.41 7.11
N VAL A 256 -1.63 29.94 6.94
CA VAL A 256 -2.78 29.61 7.80
C VAL A 256 -3.15 28.12 7.68
N THR A 257 -3.09 27.56 6.47
CA THR A 257 -3.44 26.15 6.24
C THR A 257 -2.36 25.18 6.69
N ALA A 258 -1.08 25.51 6.50
CA ALA A 258 0.03 24.58 6.74
C ALA A 258 0.91 24.90 7.96
N GLY A 259 0.96 26.16 8.38
CA GLY A 259 1.89 26.65 9.40
C GLY A 259 1.73 25.97 10.76
N TRP A 260 0.49 25.61 11.14
CA TRP A 260 0.23 24.92 12.40
C TRP A 260 0.90 23.53 12.47
N TRP A 261 1.01 22.82 11.34
CA TRP A 261 1.63 21.50 11.27
C TRP A 261 3.13 21.59 11.49
N TYR A 262 3.78 22.55 10.84
CA TYR A 262 5.20 22.82 10.99
C TYR A 262 5.55 23.35 12.38
N ALA A 263 4.67 24.18 12.98
CA ALA A 263 4.80 24.61 14.36
C ALA A 263 4.67 23.43 15.34
N ARG A 264 3.69 22.55 15.14
CA ARG A 264 3.55 21.30 15.91
C ARG A 264 4.83 20.47 15.82
N ASN A 265 5.36 20.25 14.63
CA ASN A 265 6.57 19.44 14.44
C ASN A 265 7.76 20.03 15.19
N HIS A 266 7.94 21.35 15.17
CA HIS A 266 8.98 21.99 15.96
C HIS A 266 8.78 21.79 17.47
N LEU A 267 7.55 21.91 17.97
CA LEU A 267 7.23 21.72 19.40
C LEU A 267 7.39 20.27 19.86
N VAL A 268 7.00 19.30 19.02
CA VAL A 268 6.99 17.87 19.36
C VAL A 268 8.36 17.22 19.10
N TYR A 269 9.00 17.55 17.98
CA TYR A 269 10.22 16.88 17.52
C TYR A 269 11.47 17.75 17.64
N GLY A 270 11.35 19.04 17.98
CA GLY A 270 12.47 20.00 17.91
C GLY A 270 12.90 20.34 16.49
N ASP A 271 12.22 19.79 15.47
CA ASP A 271 12.56 19.88 14.06
C ASP A 271 11.29 20.17 13.25
N VAL A 272 11.27 21.31 12.56
CA VAL A 272 10.15 21.77 11.71
C VAL A 272 9.72 20.70 10.71
N PHE A 273 10.67 19.93 10.20
CA PHE A 273 10.47 18.93 9.15
C PHE A 273 10.57 17.49 9.64
N GLY A 274 10.83 17.26 10.94
CA GLY A 274 11.03 15.92 11.49
C GLY A 274 12.11 15.08 10.78
N LEU A 275 13.07 15.72 10.09
CA LEU A 275 14.11 15.08 9.30
C LEU A 275 15.10 14.32 10.16
N ALA A 276 15.44 14.84 11.33
CA ALA A 276 16.34 14.16 12.28
C ALA A 276 15.74 12.83 12.73
N LEU A 277 14.45 12.84 13.12
CA LEU A 277 13.70 11.65 13.48
C LEU A 277 13.62 10.68 12.30
N PHE A 278 13.23 11.17 11.12
CA PHE A 278 13.14 10.35 9.91
C PHE A 278 14.47 9.63 9.61
N ARG A 279 15.59 10.35 9.65
CA ARG A 279 16.94 9.77 9.46
C ARG A 279 17.25 8.71 10.49
N SER A 280 16.94 8.95 11.77
CA SER A 280 17.22 7.96 12.82
C SER A 280 16.51 6.61 12.62
N ILE A 281 15.39 6.60 11.90
CA ILE A 281 14.57 5.40 11.65
C ILE A 281 14.91 4.75 10.31
N TYR A 282 15.16 5.56 9.27
CA TYR A 282 15.23 5.10 7.88
C TYR A 282 16.59 5.21 7.22
N GLN A 283 17.61 5.70 7.93
CA GLN A 283 18.93 5.85 7.35
C GLN A 283 19.49 4.48 6.96
N GLN A 284 19.63 4.28 5.66
CA GLN A 284 20.33 3.14 5.08
C GLN A 284 21.74 3.57 4.65
N THR A 285 22.54 2.60 4.18
CA THR A 285 23.84 2.88 3.57
C THR A 285 23.66 3.84 2.38
N PRO A 286 24.35 5.00 2.36
CA PRO A 286 24.24 5.95 1.27
C PRO A 286 24.64 5.34 -0.08
N LEU A 287 23.96 5.76 -1.15
CA LEU A 287 24.30 5.37 -2.51
C LEU A 287 25.58 6.08 -2.98
N ASP A 288 26.45 5.34 -3.65
CA ASP A 288 27.61 5.90 -4.34
C ASP A 288 27.21 6.43 -5.72
N PHE A 289 26.98 7.74 -5.81
CA PHE A 289 26.63 8.43 -7.05
C PHE A 289 27.81 8.59 -8.03
N GLY A 290 29.04 8.24 -7.64
CA GLY A 290 30.18 8.19 -8.55
C GLY A 290 30.14 7.00 -9.51
N GLN A 291 29.37 5.96 -9.18
CA GLN A 291 29.26 4.75 -9.99
C GLN A 291 28.15 4.85 -11.05
N LEU A 292 28.48 4.49 -12.29
CA LEU A 292 27.51 4.41 -13.39
C LEU A 292 26.39 3.38 -13.10
N SER A 293 26.71 2.29 -12.40
CA SER A 293 25.75 1.25 -12.01
C SER A 293 24.62 1.80 -11.14
N THR A 294 24.91 2.73 -10.23
CA THR A 294 23.91 3.41 -9.39
C THR A 294 22.86 4.13 -10.24
N TRP A 295 23.30 4.86 -11.26
CA TRP A 295 22.42 5.58 -12.17
C TRP A 295 21.64 4.65 -13.10
N GLN A 296 22.25 3.56 -13.56
CA GLN A 296 21.57 2.54 -14.35
C GLN A 296 20.45 1.86 -13.55
N GLN A 297 20.71 1.52 -12.29
CA GLN A 297 19.71 0.95 -11.39
C GLN A 297 18.59 1.94 -11.09
N ALA A 298 18.93 3.20 -10.80
CA ALA A 298 17.96 4.27 -10.58
C ALA A 298 17.02 4.44 -11.79
N PHE A 299 17.59 4.55 -12.99
CA PHE A 299 16.81 4.68 -14.22
C PHE A 299 15.92 3.45 -14.47
N SER A 300 16.48 2.25 -14.35
CA SER A 300 15.75 0.99 -14.56
C SER A 300 14.57 0.86 -13.60
N GLN A 301 14.78 1.11 -12.31
CA GLN A 301 13.73 0.99 -11.28
C GLN A 301 12.66 2.07 -11.42
N LEU A 302 13.04 3.30 -11.76
CA LEU A 302 12.07 4.37 -12.04
C LEU A 302 11.20 4.05 -13.25
N MET A 303 11.79 3.54 -14.34
CA MET A 303 11.03 3.13 -15.53
C MET A 303 10.11 1.95 -15.24
N ARG A 304 10.59 0.93 -14.52
CA ARG A 304 9.79 -0.24 -14.11
C ARG A 304 8.62 0.18 -13.22
N SER A 305 8.88 1.01 -12.22
CA SER A 305 7.83 1.56 -11.35
C SER A 305 6.81 2.40 -12.14
N ALA A 306 7.25 3.25 -13.06
CA ALA A 306 6.35 4.07 -13.87
C ALA A 306 5.42 3.27 -14.79
N TRP A 307 5.89 2.13 -15.30
CA TRP A 307 5.20 1.36 -16.34
C TRP A 307 4.70 -0.01 -15.91
N GLY A 308 4.80 -0.36 -14.63
CA GLY A 308 4.16 -1.55 -14.09
C GLY A 308 5.08 -2.31 -13.15
N MET A 309 5.33 -1.75 -11.97
CA MET A 309 5.78 -2.52 -10.82
C MET A 309 4.64 -2.58 -9.82
N TYR A 310 4.14 -3.78 -9.57
CA TYR A 310 2.98 -4.06 -8.73
C TYR A 310 3.41 -4.63 -7.37
N GLY A 311 2.46 -4.69 -6.45
CA GLY A 311 2.70 -5.14 -5.08
C GLY A 311 3.71 -4.25 -4.38
N TRP A 312 4.44 -4.84 -3.43
CA TRP A 312 5.56 -4.21 -2.71
C TRP A 312 6.83 -4.12 -3.56
N MET A 313 6.74 -3.56 -4.78
CA MET A 313 7.82 -3.59 -5.78
C MET A 313 8.34 -5.03 -6.00
N SER A 314 7.44 -6.01 -5.93
CA SER A 314 7.76 -7.44 -5.98
C SER A 314 7.37 -8.08 -7.31
N LEU A 315 6.49 -7.45 -8.09
CA LEU A 315 5.94 -7.99 -9.33
C LEU A 315 6.13 -7.01 -10.48
N ALA A 316 7.09 -7.28 -11.36
CA ALA A 316 7.27 -6.50 -12.58
C ALA A 316 6.27 -6.93 -13.66
N ALA A 317 5.73 -5.97 -14.42
CA ALA A 317 5.00 -6.26 -15.64
C ALA A 317 5.89 -7.01 -16.65
N PRO A 318 5.30 -7.77 -17.58
CA PRO A 318 6.06 -8.43 -18.64
C PRO A 318 6.96 -7.46 -19.42
N ASP A 319 8.15 -7.92 -19.80
CA ASP A 319 9.19 -7.08 -20.44
C ASP A 319 8.69 -6.31 -21.67
N TRP A 320 7.84 -6.92 -22.49
CA TRP A 320 7.30 -6.26 -23.68
C TRP A 320 6.50 -4.99 -23.33
N TRP A 321 5.77 -4.98 -22.21
CA TRP A 321 5.00 -3.82 -21.75
C TRP A 321 5.93 -2.74 -21.21
N LEU A 322 6.94 -3.15 -20.44
CA LEU A 322 7.97 -2.24 -19.93
C LEU A 322 8.77 -1.59 -21.08
N GLN A 323 9.09 -2.34 -22.13
CA GLN A 323 9.76 -1.84 -23.33
C GLN A 323 8.91 -0.83 -24.10
N ILE A 324 7.60 -1.04 -24.23
CA ILE A 324 6.68 -0.05 -24.80
C ILE A 324 6.72 1.24 -23.97
N GLY A 325 6.56 1.14 -22.66
CA GLY A 325 6.62 2.28 -21.76
C GLY A 325 7.94 3.07 -21.83
N ALA A 326 9.06 2.34 -21.84
CA ALA A 326 10.39 2.93 -22.01
C ALA A 326 10.52 3.63 -23.36
N THR A 327 10.06 3.01 -24.45
CA THR A 327 10.11 3.59 -25.81
C THR A 327 9.31 4.88 -25.89
N VAL A 328 8.09 4.89 -25.34
CA VAL A 328 7.24 6.09 -25.27
C VAL A 328 7.94 7.20 -24.49
N THR A 329 8.52 6.87 -23.34
CA THR A 329 9.21 7.84 -22.46
C THR A 329 10.46 8.41 -23.13
N ILE A 330 11.30 7.56 -23.73
CA ILE A 330 12.54 7.95 -24.41
C ILE A 330 12.23 8.78 -25.67
N SER A 331 11.26 8.36 -26.48
CA SER A 331 10.84 9.12 -27.68
C SER A 331 10.30 10.50 -27.32
N ALA A 332 9.54 10.59 -26.23
CA ALA A 332 9.05 11.86 -25.73
C ALA A 332 10.20 12.77 -25.27
N ALA A 333 11.15 12.24 -24.50
CA ALA A 333 12.33 12.99 -24.08
C ALA A 333 13.18 13.46 -25.26
N ALA A 334 13.44 12.58 -26.24
CA ALA A 334 14.13 12.94 -27.49
C ALA A 334 13.39 14.04 -28.24
N GLY A 335 12.05 13.97 -28.31
CA GLY A 335 11.22 15.00 -28.91
C GLY A 335 11.36 16.36 -28.22
N LEU A 336 11.44 16.41 -26.88
CA LEU A 336 11.69 17.64 -26.16
C LEU A 336 13.05 18.25 -26.52
N LEU A 337 14.10 17.43 -26.64
CA LEU A 337 15.45 17.88 -27.04
C LEU A 337 15.46 18.40 -28.49
N ILE A 338 14.81 17.69 -29.42
CA ILE A 338 14.65 18.13 -30.81
C ILE A 338 13.93 19.48 -30.86
N HIS A 339 12.85 19.63 -30.09
CA HIS A 339 12.12 20.89 -30.06
C HIS A 339 12.95 22.04 -29.48
N ALA A 340 13.72 21.77 -28.41
CA ALA A 340 14.66 22.74 -27.84
C ALA A 340 15.74 23.18 -28.83
N GLY A 341 16.21 22.27 -29.70
CA GLY A 341 17.17 22.60 -30.77
C GLY A 341 16.56 23.31 -31.99
N SER A 342 15.23 23.28 -32.17
CA SER A 342 14.55 23.69 -33.40
C SER A 342 14.49 25.22 -33.69
N ARG A 343 15.16 26.05 -32.88
CA ARG A 343 15.08 27.54 -32.87
C ARG A 343 13.66 28.12 -32.74
N ARG A 344 12.62 27.29 -32.62
CA ARG A 344 11.23 27.72 -32.41
C ARG A 344 11.10 28.29 -31.00
N PRO A 345 10.34 29.38 -30.81
CA PRO A 345 10.13 29.95 -29.48
C PRO A 345 9.39 28.95 -28.60
N ILE A 346 9.96 28.68 -27.42
CA ILE A 346 9.33 27.85 -26.39
C ILE A 346 8.58 28.77 -25.43
N ALA A 347 7.27 28.53 -25.29
CA ALA A 347 6.45 29.32 -24.39
C ALA A 347 6.98 29.19 -22.94
N PRO A 348 7.10 30.30 -22.18
CA PRO A 348 7.74 30.29 -20.87
C PRO A 348 7.16 29.25 -19.88
N GLN A 349 5.87 28.91 -20.01
CA GLN A 349 5.20 27.91 -19.18
C GLN A 349 5.84 26.51 -19.30
N TRP A 350 6.45 26.17 -20.44
CA TRP A 350 7.14 24.89 -20.60
C TRP A 350 8.44 24.82 -19.81
N TRP A 351 9.14 25.95 -19.67
CA TRP A 351 10.31 26.04 -18.79
C TRP A 351 9.92 25.89 -17.32
N LEU A 352 8.77 26.47 -16.91
CA LEU A 352 8.22 26.26 -15.58
C LEU A 352 7.95 24.78 -15.29
N LEU A 353 7.29 24.07 -16.21
CA LEU A 353 7.02 22.63 -16.04
C LEU A 353 8.31 21.80 -16.01
N GLY A 354 9.28 22.14 -16.87
CA GLY A 354 10.60 21.51 -16.88
C GLY A 354 11.38 21.76 -15.58
N ALA A 355 11.32 22.98 -15.05
CA ALA A 355 11.94 23.33 -13.77
C ALA A 355 11.29 22.59 -12.60
N LEU A 356 9.96 22.47 -12.57
CA LEU A 356 9.26 21.67 -11.57
C LEU A 356 9.71 20.20 -11.61
N TRP A 357 9.83 19.62 -12.81
CA TRP A 357 10.35 18.26 -12.99
C TRP A 357 11.80 18.11 -12.51
N LEU A 358 12.66 19.08 -12.84
CA LEU A 358 14.06 19.09 -12.43
C LEU A 358 14.19 19.17 -10.90
N VAL A 359 13.49 20.10 -10.25
CA VAL A 359 13.56 20.26 -8.79
C VAL A 359 13.01 19.02 -8.07
N ALA A 360 11.93 18.42 -8.58
CA ALA A 360 11.42 17.16 -8.04
C ALA A 360 12.43 16.01 -8.21
N SER A 361 13.17 15.97 -9.33
CA SER A 361 14.24 14.99 -9.55
C SER A 361 15.42 15.20 -8.59
N LEU A 362 15.82 16.44 -8.35
CA LEU A 362 16.86 16.77 -7.36
C LEU A 362 16.44 16.40 -5.94
N TRP A 363 15.16 16.65 -5.59
CA TRP A 363 14.59 16.21 -4.32
C TRP A 363 14.63 14.68 -4.19
N LEU A 364 14.27 13.95 -5.25
CA LEU A 364 14.32 12.48 -5.26
C LEU A 364 15.75 11.97 -5.06
N ILE A 365 16.74 12.56 -5.74
CA ILE A 365 18.17 12.20 -5.57
C ILE A 365 18.60 12.45 -4.12
N SER A 366 18.23 13.60 -3.54
CA SER A 366 18.50 13.91 -2.12
C SER A 366 17.83 12.91 -1.18
N PHE A 367 16.61 12.44 -1.51
CA PHE A 367 15.91 11.44 -0.74
C PHE A 367 16.59 10.07 -0.85
N ALA A 368 17.00 9.66 -2.05
CA ALA A 368 17.74 8.43 -2.31
C ALA A 368 19.10 8.37 -1.60
N TYR A 369 19.76 9.52 -1.44
CA TYR A 369 20.96 9.61 -0.60
C TYR A 369 20.70 9.23 0.86
N THR A 370 19.48 9.47 1.36
CA THR A 370 19.10 9.23 2.76
C THR A 370 18.59 7.81 2.99
N VAL A 371 17.73 7.30 2.11
CA VAL A 371 17.01 6.02 2.31
C VAL A 371 17.47 4.89 1.40
N GLY A 372 18.47 5.14 0.55
CA GLY A 372 19.03 4.13 -0.33
C GLY A 372 18.14 3.79 -1.54
N PRO A 373 18.28 2.58 -2.11
CA PRO A 373 17.62 2.16 -3.35
C PRO A 373 16.08 2.20 -3.32
N VAL A 374 15.47 2.14 -2.12
CA VAL A 374 14.01 2.17 -1.94
C VAL A 374 13.41 3.48 -2.47
N ALA A 375 14.20 4.55 -2.59
CA ALA A 375 13.78 5.81 -3.19
C ALA A 375 13.53 5.74 -4.71
N TRP A 376 14.02 4.73 -5.44
CA TRP A 376 13.91 4.69 -6.90
C TRP A 376 12.53 4.21 -7.39
N GLN A 377 11.49 4.93 -6.99
CA GLN A 377 10.10 4.63 -7.31
C GLN A 377 9.40 5.85 -7.90
N MET A 378 8.66 5.65 -9.00
CA MET A 378 8.03 6.75 -9.72
C MET A 378 6.95 7.46 -8.89
N ARG A 379 6.32 6.74 -7.94
CA ARG A 379 5.36 7.35 -7.00
C ARG A 379 5.99 8.46 -6.14
N LEU A 380 7.29 8.41 -5.87
CA LEU A 380 7.96 9.45 -5.10
C LEU A 380 8.18 10.75 -5.92
N MET A 381 7.99 10.70 -7.23
CA MET A 381 7.97 11.88 -8.11
C MET A 381 6.56 12.45 -8.34
N ILE A 382 5.53 12.03 -7.58
CA ILE A 382 4.13 12.37 -7.86
C ILE A 382 3.85 13.88 -7.95
N ILE A 383 4.64 14.69 -7.24
CA ILE A 383 4.64 16.16 -7.26
C ILE A 383 4.99 16.77 -8.63
N ALA A 384 5.56 15.99 -9.54
CA ALA A 384 5.89 16.42 -10.89
C ALA A 384 5.20 15.57 -11.96
N VAL A 385 4.55 14.45 -11.62
CA VAL A 385 3.87 13.57 -12.59
C VAL A 385 2.83 14.33 -13.46
N PRO A 386 1.99 15.23 -12.93
CA PRO A 386 1.11 16.07 -13.75
C PRO A 386 1.85 16.89 -14.82
N ALA A 387 2.99 17.50 -14.44
CA ALA A 387 3.84 18.25 -15.36
C ALA A 387 4.58 17.32 -16.34
N GLY A 388 5.03 16.15 -15.87
CA GLY A 388 5.65 15.11 -16.67
C GLY A 388 4.75 14.62 -17.79
N GLY A 389 3.47 14.33 -17.51
CA GLY A 389 2.50 13.95 -18.54
C GLY A 389 2.38 14.99 -19.65
N LEU A 390 2.37 16.28 -19.30
CA LEU A 390 2.35 17.39 -20.26
C LEU A 390 3.66 17.49 -21.06
N LEU A 391 4.81 17.36 -20.40
CA LEU A 391 6.13 17.37 -21.03
C LEU A 391 6.29 16.21 -22.01
N LEU A 392 5.89 14.99 -21.62
CA LEU A 392 5.93 13.82 -22.48
C LEU A 392 5.04 14.01 -23.72
N ALA A 393 3.81 14.49 -23.51
CA ALA A 393 2.90 14.80 -24.62
C ALA A 393 3.46 15.88 -25.55
N LYS A 394 4.10 16.93 -25.00
CA LYS A 394 4.74 17.99 -25.79
C LYS A 394 5.88 17.45 -26.64
N GLY A 395 6.71 16.58 -26.07
CA GLY A 395 7.80 15.90 -26.77
C GLY A 395 7.32 15.08 -27.95
N LEU A 396 6.31 14.21 -27.74
CA LEU A 396 5.75 13.38 -28.81
C LEU A 396 5.04 14.20 -29.89
N VAL A 397 4.18 15.15 -29.49
CA VAL A 397 3.33 15.86 -30.45
C VAL A 397 4.08 16.97 -31.18
N THR A 398 4.86 17.80 -30.47
CA THR A 398 5.56 18.95 -31.09
C THR A 398 6.98 18.60 -31.52
N GLY A 399 7.68 17.78 -30.75
CA GLY A 399 9.07 17.40 -31.02
C GLY A 399 9.20 16.36 -32.11
N ILE A 400 8.63 15.17 -31.87
CA ILE A 400 8.62 14.07 -32.85
C ILE A 400 7.64 14.34 -33.99
N GLY A 401 6.55 15.08 -33.74
CA GLY A 401 5.55 15.43 -34.75
C GLY A 401 4.38 14.43 -34.84
N ILE A 402 4.12 13.65 -33.78
CA ILE A 402 3.00 12.72 -33.73
C ILE A 402 1.70 13.51 -33.48
N THR A 403 0.90 13.71 -34.53
CA THR A 403 -0.35 14.48 -34.45
C THR A 403 -1.59 13.60 -34.70
N PRO A 404 -1.93 12.68 -33.77
CA PRO A 404 -3.07 11.80 -33.95
C PRO A 404 -4.40 12.57 -33.86
N LYS A 405 -5.40 12.07 -34.58
CA LYS A 405 -6.79 12.52 -34.41
C LYS A 405 -7.29 12.10 -33.01
N PRO A 406 -8.21 12.85 -32.38
CA PRO A 406 -8.72 12.51 -31.05
C PRO A 406 -9.22 11.07 -30.90
N ILE A 407 -9.86 10.51 -31.93
CA ILE A 407 -10.33 9.12 -31.92
C ILE A 407 -9.18 8.09 -31.84
N GLN A 408 -8.04 8.37 -32.46
CA GLN A 408 -6.86 7.50 -32.40
C GLN A 408 -6.26 7.50 -30.99
N ILE A 409 -6.26 8.66 -30.31
CA ILE A 409 -5.87 8.74 -28.89
C ILE A 409 -6.82 7.91 -28.03
N GLY A 410 -8.13 8.06 -28.23
CA GLY A 410 -9.14 7.27 -27.50
C GLY A 410 -8.95 5.77 -27.69
N LEU A 411 -8.75 5.31 -28.94
CA LEU A 411 -8.49 3.90 -29.26
C LEU A 411 -7.19 3.40 -28.62
N ALA A 412 -6.12 4.18 -28.65
CA ALA A 412 -4.86 3.82 -28.00
C ALA A 412 -5.03 3.62 -26.48
N VAL A 413 -5.81 4.48 -25.82
CA VAL A 413 -6.14 4.34 -24.39
C VAL A 413 -6.96 3.09 -24.12
N VAL A 414 -7.96 2.77 -24.97
CA VAL A 414 -8.74 1.53 -24.84
C VAL A 414 -7.82 0.30 -24.91
N VAL A 415 -6.93 0.24 -25.90
CA VAL A 415 -5.97 -0.86 -26.05
C VAL A 415 -5.03 -0.93 -24.85
N ALA A 416 -4.47 0.21 -24.41
CA ALA A 416 -3.57 0.26 -23.28
C ALA A 416 -4.24 -0.25 -21.99
N ILE A 417 -5.46 0.21 -21.70
CA ILE A 417 -6.21 -0.25 -20.52
C ILE A 417 -6.58 -1.73 -20.64
N ALA A 418 -6.97 -2.20 -21.82
CA ALA A 418 -7.22 -3.63 -22.04
C ALA A 418 -5.95 -4.48 -21.77
N CYS A 419 -4.78 -4.04 -22.24
CA CYS A 419 -3.51 -4.69 -21.94
C CYS A 419 -3.21 -4.67 -20.43
N GLN A 420 -3.40 -3.53 -19.76
CA GLN A 420 -3.18 -3.41 -18.32
C GLN A 420 -4.07 -4.35 -17.51
N LEU A 421 -5.38 -4.38 -17.81
CA LEU A 421 -6.32 -5.28 -17.14
C LEU A 421 -6.01 -6.76 -17.44
N SER A 422 -5.52 -7.05 -18.65
CA SER A 422 -5.06 -8.41 -19.00
C SER A 422 -3.82 -8.81 -18.21
N ILE A 423 -2.83 -7.91 -18.07
CA ILE A 423 -1.65 -8.12 -17.20
C ILE A 423 -2.09 -8.27 -15.74
N TRP A 424 -3.01 -7.43 -15.27
CA TRP A 424 -3.54 -7.50 -13.91
C TRP A 424 -4.15 -8.87 -13.61
N TRP A 425 -4.99 -9.39 -14.50
CA TRP A 425 -5.68 -10.67 -14.31
C TRP A 425 -4.78 -11.89 -14.49
N SER A 426 -3.90 -11.86 -15.49
CA SER A 426 -3.05 -13.01 -15.84
C SER A 426 -1.74 -13.08 -15.07
N HIS A 427 -1.21 -11.94 -14.62
CA HIS A 427 0.12 -11.85 -14.03
C HIS A 427 0.09 -11.36 -12.59
N VAL A 428 -0.76 -10.39 -12.24
CA VAL A 428 -0.73 -9.80 -10.88
C VAL A 428 -1.58 -10.62 -9.90
N LEU A 429 -2.89 -10.73 -10.15
CA LEU A 429 -3.82 -11.39 -9.21
C LEU A 429 -3.45 -12.85 -8.84
N PRO A 430 -2.93 -13.70 -9.75
CA PRO A 430 -2.58 -15.07 -9.39
C PRO A 430 -1.45 -15.19 -8.35
N ASN A 431 -0.67 -14.12 -8.14
CA ASN A 431 0.38 -14.08 -7.12
C ASN A 431 -0.14 -13.77 -5.72
N TYR A 432 -1.41 -13.38 -5.58
CA TYR A 432 -2.03 -13.12 -4.29
C TYR A 432 -3.00 -14.24 -3.95
N GLN A 433 -2.55 -15.15 -3.08
CA GLN A 433 -3.33 -16.30 -2.68
C GLN A 433 -4.11 -16.00 -1.40
N ALA A 434 -5.38 -16.39 -1.39
CA ALA A 434 -6.16 -16.48 -0.17
C ALA A 434 -5.84 -17.83 0.49
N ASN A 435 -5.22 -17.80 1.66
CA ASN A 435 -4.73 -19.03 2.33
C ASN A 435 -5.83 -19.75 3.14
N MET A 436 -7.07 -19.24 3.12
CA MET A 436 -8.16 -19.82 3.88
C MET A 436 -8.86 -20.94 3.09
N PRO A 437 -8.93 -22.18 3.63
CA PRO A 437 -9.65 -23.27 2.99
C PRO A 437 -11.15 -22.96 2.90
N ALA A 438 -11.81 -23.47 1.85
CA ALA A 438 -13.23 -23.27 1.64
C ALA A 438 -14.06 -23.77 2.83
N ALA A 439 -15.09 -23.03 3.23
CA ALA A 439 -15.94 -23.42 4.37
C ALA A 439 -16.55 -24.82 4.23
N ALA A 440 -16.76 -25.29 2.99
CA ALA A 440 -17.25 -26.64 2.71
C ALA A 440 -16.25 -27.74 3.09
N THR A 441 -14.94 -27.53 2.86
CA THR A 441 -13.92 -28.53 3.21
C THR A 441 -13.67 -28.60 4.71
N THR A 442 -14.04 -27.56 5.46
CA THR A 442 -13.91 -27.50 6.93
C THR A 442 -15.22 -27.74 7.69
N ALA A 443 -16.29 -28.11 6.98
CA ALA A 443 -17.60 -28.41 7.56
C ALA A 443 -17.75 -29.85 8.08
N GLN A 444 -17.00 -30.80 7.50
CA GLN A 444 -17.11 -32.22 7.87
C GLN A 444 -16.51 -32.47 9.27
N PRO A 445 -17.26 -33.11 10.19
CA PRO A 445 -16.76 -33.41 11.53
C PRO A 445 -15.69 -34.51 11.50
N LEU A 446 -14.76 -34.46 12.45
CA LEU A 446 -13.76 -35.51 12.69
C LEU A 446 -14.25 -36.52 13.74
N ALA A 447 -13.49 -37.59 13.95
CA ALA A 447 -13.93 -38.77 14.70
C ALA A 447 -14.20 -38.48 16.18
N THR A 448 -13.42 -37.60 16.82
CA THR A 448 -13.51 -37.35 18.27
C THR A 448 -13.80 -35.89 18.57
N ALA A 449 -15.01 -35.61 19.06
CA ALA A 449 -15.41 -34.27 19.49
C ALA A 449 -14.66 -33.79 20.74
N THR A 450 -14.33 -32.51 20.79
CA THR A 450 -13.70 -31.88 21.95
C THR A 450 -14.40 -30.61 22.38
N LYS A 451 -14.21 -30.26 23.66
CA LYS A 451 -14.70 -29.01 24.26
C LYS A 451 -13.50 -28.21 24.77
N ALA A 452 -12.56 -27.89 23.88
CA ALA A 452 -11.30 -27.23 24.24
C ALA A 452 -11.19 -25.87 23.52
N ILE A 453 -11.11 -24.80 24.29
CA ILE A 453 -10.80 -23.45 23.79
C ILE A 453 -9.40 -23.08 24.28
N PHE A 454 -8.48 -22.82 23.36
CA PHE A 454 -7.13 -22.40 23.67
C PHE A 454 -7.05 -20.88 23.62
N VAL A 455 -6.63 -20.27 24.73
CA VAL A 455 -6.58 -18.83 24.92
C VAL A 455 -5.23 -18.40 25.49
N ALA A 456 -4.77 -17.19 25.18
CA ALA A 456 -3.66 -16.60 25.93
C ALA A 456 -4.07 -16.45 27.41
N PRO A 457 -3.16 -16.62 28.39
CA PRO A 457 -3.52 -16.59 29.81
C PRO A 457 -4.28 -15.35 30.29
N LYS A 458 -4.06 -14.20 29.64
CA LYS A 458 -4.65 -12.90 29.98
C LYS A 458 -5.71 -12.42 28.99
N ALA A 459 -6.05 -13.19 27.95
CA ALA A 459 -6.99 -12.77 26.90
C ALA A 459 -8.43 -13.28 27.14
N GLY A 460 -9.40 -12.56 26.56
CA GLY A 460 -10.80 -13.00 26.42
C GLY A 460 -11.02 -13.73 25.08
N GLY A 461 -11.49 -14.98 25.15
CA GLY A 461 -11.69 -15.85 23.99
C GLY A 461 -10.38 -16.38 23.35
N GLY A 462 -10.52 -17.26 22.34
CA GLY A 462 -9.39 -17.75 21.55
C GLY A 462 -9.78 -18.76 20.46
N ILE A 463 -8.96 -19.80 20.29
CA ILE A 463 -9.11 -20.79 19.22
C ILE A 463 -9.71 -22.07 19.82
N ALA A 464 -10.92 -22.42 19.40
CA ALA A 464 -11.54 -23.68 19.79
C ALA A 464 -11.04 -24.83 18.92
N LEU A 465 -10.60 -25.92 19.54
CA LEU A 465 -10.54 -27.21 18.86
C LEU A 465 -11.94 -27.82 18.91
N LEU A 466 -12.52 -28.08 17.75
CA LEU A 466 -13.85 -28.66 17.63
C LEU A 466 -13.81 -30.18 17.76
N ASP A 467 -12.95 -30.82 16.98
CA ASP A 467 -12.74 -32.26 16.97
C ASP A 467 -11.36 -32.63 16.41
N TYR A 468 -10.98 -33.89 16.56
CA TYR A 468 -9.76 -34.47 16.00
C TYR A 468 -9.95 -35.92 15.55
N THR A 469 -9.10 -36.35 14.62
CA THR A 469 -8.89 -37.76 14.28
C THR A 469 -7.41 -38.06 14.49
N LEU A 470 -7.11 -39.13 15.23
CA LEU A 470 -5.75 -39.64 15.38
C LEU A 470 -5.69 -41.01 14.72
N THR A 471 -4.95 -41.11 13.62
CA THR A 471 -4.79 -42.34 12.84
C THR A 471 -3.42 -42.96 13.12
N GLY A 472 -3.40 -44.29 13.25
CA GLY A 472 -2.21 -45.06 13.62
C GLY A 472 -2.27 -45.59 15.05
N GLN A 473 -1.40 -46.55 15.36
CA GLN A 473 -1.34 -47.15 16.70
C GLN A 473 -0.43 -46.32 17.62
N LEU A 474 -0.92 -46.00 18.82
CA LEU A 474 -0.13 -45.38 19.88
C LEU A 474 0.87 -46.40 20.47
N ALA A 475 1.87 -46.78 19.69
CA ALA A 475 2.90 -47.76 20.04
C ALA A 475 4.31 -47.27 19.64
N ALA A 476 5.35 -47.83 20.26
CA ALA A 476 6.73 -47.44 20.01
C ALA A 476 7.11 -47.60 18.53
N GLY A 477 7.76 -46.58 17.96
CA GLY A 477 8.22 -46.58 16.57
C GLY A 477 7.13 -46.34 15.52
N GLN A 478 5.86 -46.24 15.92
CA GLN A 478 4.75 -46.03 14.98
C GLN A 478 4.61 -44.55 14.59
N ALA A 479 4.33 -44.33 13.31
CA ALA A 479 3.94 -43.04 12.79
C ALA A 479 2.46 -42.77 13.07
N LEU A 480 2.14 -41.54 13.45
CA LEU A 480 0.79 -41.07 13.72
C LEU A 480 0.45 -39.90 12.82
N ASP A 481 -0.79 -39.88 12.33
CA ASP A 481 -1.38 -38.74 11.63
C ASP A 481 -2.47 -38.13 12.51
N LEU A 482 -2.25 -36.88 12.92
CA LEU A 482 -3.16 -36.11 13.76
C LEU A 482 -3.83 -35.04 12.92
N GLN A 483 -5.14 -35.19 12.76
CA GLN A 483 -6.00 -34.29 12.04
C GLN A 483 -6.82 -33.49 13.05
N LEU A 484 -6.86 -32.17 12.90
CA LEU A 484 -7.43 -31.23 13.86
C LEU A 484 -8.37 -30.26 13.15
N ARG A 485 -9.54 -30.01 13.73
CA ARG A 485 -10.47 -29.00 13.21
C ARG A 485 -10.66 -27.87 14.20
N TRP A 486 -10.35 -26.66 13.75
CA TRP A 486 -10.34 -25.46 14.57
C TRP A 486 -11.51 -24.54 14.23
N LEU A 487 -11.94 -23.75 15.22
CA LEU A 487 -12.84 -22.63 15.07
C LEU A 487 -12.28 -21.44 15.85
N THR A 488 -12.02 -20.35 15.14
CA THR A 488 -11.59 -19.10 15.76
C THR A 488 -12.81 -18.41 16.37
N GLN A 489 -12.84 -18.25 17.69
CA GLN A 489 -13.95 -17.57 18.37
C GLN A 489 -13.67 -16.08 18.51
N THR A 490 -12.46 -15.74 18.95
CA THR A 490 -11.94 -14.37 18.97
C THR A 490 -10.61 -14.33 18.25
N ARG A 491 -10.23 -13.14 17.80
CA ARG A 491 -8.99 -12.97 17.06
C ARG A 491 -7.78 -13.28 17.95
N PRO A 492 -6.89 -14.21 17.55
CA PRO A 492 -5.64 -14.43 18.27
C PRO A 492 -4.67 -13.26 18.05
N SER A 493 -4.04 -12.78 19.12
CA SER A 493 -2.91 -11.83 19.05
C SER A 493 -1.56 -12.56 18.86
N ASN A 494 -1.53 -13.86 19.12
CA ASN A 494 -0.33 -14.70 19.13
C ASN A 494 -0.27 -15.62 17.90
N ASN A 495 0.96 -15.97 17.49
CA ASN A 495 1.23 -16.96 16.45
C ASN A 495 1.44 -18.33 17.09
N TRP A 496 0.32 -18.98 17.41
CA TRP A 496 0.29 -20.29 18.03
C TRP A 496 0.80 -21.38 17.08
N GLN A 497 1.65 -22.24 17.63
CA GLN A 497 2.09 -23.49 17.04
C GLN A 497 1.52 -24.65 17.84
N LEU A 498 1.18 -25.74 17.16
CA LEU A 498 0.84 -27.00 17.78
C LEU A 498 2.07 -27.55 18.51
N PHE A 499 1.93 -27.86 19.79
CA PHE A 499 2.86 -28.76 20.45
C PHE A 499 2.22 -30.14 20.64
N VAL A 500 3.02 -31.16 20.36
CA VAL A 500 2.68 -32.56 20.61
C VAL A 500 3.77 -33.17 21.46
N TRP A 501 3.46 -33.45 22.73
CA TRP A 501 4.42 -34.04 23.66
C TRP A 501 3.97 -35.39 24.14
N VAL A 502 4.91 -36.32 24.26
CA VAL A 502 4.69 -37.56 25.00
C VAL A 502 5.40 -37.42 26.33
N ILE A 503 4.66 -37.59 27.41
CA ILE A 503 5.22 -37.59 28.77
C ILE A 503 5.06 -38.95 29.42
N ASN A 504 6.04 -39.34 30.24
CA ASN A 504 5.99 -40.56 31.04
C ASN A 504 5.22 -40.35 32.36
N ALA A 505 5.16 -41.39 33.20
CA ALA A 505 4.51 -41.35 34.50
C ALA A 505 5.09 -40.28 35.45
N GLU A 506 6.39 -39.98 35.37
CA GLU A 506 7.07 -38.92 36.12
C GLU A 506 6.88 -37.52 35.50
N LYS A 507 6.00 -37.38 34.49
CA LYS A 507 5.73 -36.15 33.74
C LYS A 507 6.95 -35.60 32.98
N LYS A 508 7.97 -36.42 32.73
CA LYS A 508 9.13 -36.06 31.91
C LYS A 508 8.79 -36.22 30.42
N PRO A 509 9.11 -35.23 29.57
CA PRO A 509 8.89 -35.36 28.14
C PRO A 509 9.88 -36.34 27.51
N VAL A 510 9.36 -37.29 26.74
CA VAL A 510 10.13 -38.27 25.94
C VAL A 510 10.03 -38.01 24.44
N LEU A 511 9.04 -37.20 24.01
CA LEU A 511 8.94 -36.63 22.67
C LEU A 511 8.49 -35.18 22.81
N GLN A 512 9.10 -34.28 22.04
CA GLN A 512 8.64 -32.90 21.91
C GLN A 512 8.61 -32.46 20.45
N VAL A 513 7.41 -32.33 19.89
CA VAL A 513 7.21 -31.81 18.53
C VAL A 513 6.53 -30.44 18.64
N LEU A 514 6.99 -29.51 17.82
CA LEU A 514 6.42 -28.18 17.67
C LEU A 514 6.28 -27.90 16.17
N GLN A 515 5.06 -27.63 15.71
CA GLN A 515 4.73 -27.42 14.31
C GLN A 515 3.72 -26.26 14.18
N PRO A 516 3.84 -25.40 13.15
CA PRO A 516 2.78 -24.42 12.88
C PRO A 516 1.45 -25.12 12.61
N LEU A 517 0.34 -24.56 13.06
CA LEU A 517 -0.99 -25.09 12.73
C LEU A 517 -1.20 -25.11 11.21
N ASP A 518 -0.85 -24.01 10.56
CA ASP A 518 -0.74 -23.91 9.11
C ASP A 518 0.59 -23.20 8.77
N PRO A 519 1.47 -23.81 7.96
CA PRO A 519 2.75 -23.20 7.58
C PRO A 519 2.63 -21.89 6.79
N GLN A 520 1.51 -21.68 6.08
CA GLN A 520 1.27 -20.53 5.21
C GLN A 520 0.37 -19.47 5.86
N LEU A 521 -0.31 -19.84 6.95
CA LEU A 521 -1.33 -19.01 7.58
C LEU A 521 -1.16 -18.96 9.11
N PRO A 522 -0.40 -17.97 9.65
CA PRO A 522 -0.23 -17.83 11.08
C PRO A 522 -1.56 -17.51 11.78
N THR A 523 -1.72 -17.96 13.03
CA THR A 523 -2.99 -17.83 13.76
C THR A 523 -3.40 -16.39 14.05
N SER A 524 -2.47 -15.43 14.07
CA SER A 524 -2.81 -14.01 14.21
C SER A 524 -3.59 -13.44 13.01
N ALA A 525 -3.51 -14.10 11.86
CA ALA A 525 -4.27 -13.77 10.66
C ALA A 525 -5.68 -14.40 10.67
N TRP A 526 -5.99 -15.28 11.63
CA TRP A 526 -7.29 -15.94 11.71
C TRP A 526 -8.38 -14.97 12.21
N SER A 527 -9.61 -15.23 11.80
CA SER A 527 -10.77 -14.35 12.00
C SER A 527 -11.86 -15.04 12.79
N PRO A 528 -12.60 -14.33 13.67
CA PRO A 528 -13.78 -14.89 14.29
C PRO A 528 -14.70 -15.56 13.26
N GLY A 529 -15.06 -16.82 13.49
CA GLY A 529 -15.84 -17.65 12.57
C GLY A 529 -15.01 -18.53 11.62
N ASP A 530 -13.71 -18.25 11.45
CA ASP A 530 -12.83 -19.06 10.60
C ASP A 530 -12.73 -20.49 11.10
N ARG A 531 -12.89 -21.43 10.17
CA ARG A 531 -12.69 -22.85 10.40
C ARG A 531 -11.50 -23.33 9.59
N LEU A 532 -10.62 -24.07 10.24
CA LEU A 532 -9.44 -24.64 9.60
C LEU A 532 -9.32 -26.12 9.92
N TYR A 533 -8.79 -26.86 8.96
CA TYR A 533 -8.40 -28.24 9.11
C TYR A 533 -6.88 -28.31 9.01
N THR A 534 -6.22 -28.92 9.99
CA THR A 534 -4.76 -29.06 10.00
C THR A 534 -4.38 -30.52 10.19
N SER A 535 -3.30 -30.96 9.53
CA SER A 535 -2.80 -32.34 9.59
C SER A 535 -1.35 -32.31 10.03
N HIS A 536 -1.01 -33.16 11.00
CA HIS A 536 0.30 -33.18 11.64
C HIS A 536 0.78 -34.62 11.76
N GLN A 537 1.93 -34.90 11.15
CA GLN A 537 2.57 -36.20 11.28
C GLN A 537 3.69 -36.14 12.29
N PHE A 538 3.77 -37.16 13.13
CA PHE A 538 4.86 -37.36 14.09
C PHE A 538 5.01 -38.85 14.41
N THR A 539 6.21 -39.25 14.83
CA THR A 539 6.54 -40.64 15.14
C THR A 539 6.82 -40.80 16.61
N ILE A 540 6.22 -41.82 17.23
CA ILE A 540 6.56 -42.19 18.61
C ILE A 540 7.99 -42.77 18.63
N PRO A 541 8.87 -42.35 19.55
CA PRO A 541 10.21 -42.92 19.63
C PRO A 541 10.19 -44.46 19.72
N ALA A 542 11.05 -45.13 18.93
CA ALA A 542 11.12 -46.59 18.92
C ALA A 542 11.67 -47.16 20.24
N ALA A 543 12.50 -46.40 20.94
CA ALA A 543 13.15 -46.81 22.20
C ALA A 543 12.36 -46.37 23.45
N LEU A 544 11.02 -46.48 23.44
CA LEU A 544 10.22 -46.21 24.63
C LEU A 544 10.17 -47.44 25.55
N PRO A 545 10.56 -47.32 26.83
CA PRO A 545 10.37 -48.39 27.81
C PRO A 545 8.89 -48.77 27.97
N VAL A 546 8.66 -50.00 28.41
CA VAL A 546 7.34 -50.47 28.86
C VAL A 546 6.83 -49.54 29.96
N GLY A 547 5.59 -49.07 29.84
CA GLY A 547 5.04 -48.14 30.81
C GLY A 547 3.82 -47.36 30.33
N GLN A 548 3.33 -46.51 31.22
CA GLN A 548 2.22 -45.60 30.95
C GLN A 548 2.73 -44.25 30.46
N TYR A 549 2.11 -43.76 29.39
CA TYR A 549 2.44 -42.49 28.77
C TYR A 549 1.19 -41.65 28.57
N THR A 550 1.37 -40.35 28.40
CA THR A 550 0.30 -39.44 28.00
C THR A 550 0.76 -38.60 26.82
N LEU A 551 -0.03 -38.63 25.74
CA LEU A 551 0.09 -37.70 24.64
C LEU A 551 -0.60 -36.38 25.03
N GLN A 552 0.14 -35.28 24.99
CA GLN A 552 -0.36 -33.93 25.20
C GLN A 552 -0.41 -33.17 23.89
N ILE A 553 -1.56 -32.56 23.61
CA ILE A 553 -1.80 -31.74 22.43
C ILE A 553 -2.24 -30.35 22.90
N GLY A 554 -1.53 -29.29 22.51
CA GLY A 554 -1.89 -27.93 22.87
C GLY A 554 -1.22 -26.89 21.99
N LEU A 555 -1.34 -25.61 22.37
CA LEU A 555 -0.79 -24.49 21.63
C LEU A 555 0.34 -23.79 22.39
N PHE A 556 1.40 -23.43 21.67
CA PHE A 556 2.57 -22.74 22.20
C PHE A 556 2.98 -21.60 21.25
N ASP A 557 3.28 -20.43 21.81
CA ASP A 557 3.88 -19.31 21.09
C ASP A 557 5.39 -19.33 21.35
N PRO A 558 6.23 -19.60 20.33
CA PRO A 558 7.68 -19.65 20.48
C PRO A 558 8.31 -18.30 20.82
N ALA A 559 7.78 -17.21 20.27
CA ALA A 559 8.32 -15.87 20.44
C ALA A 559 8.03 -15.37 21.86
N ALA A 560 6.80 -15.56 22.33
CA ALA A 560 6.40 -15.21 23.70
C ALA A 560 6.84 -16.24 24.75
N LYS A 561 7.36 -17.41 24.32
CA LYS A 561 7.64 -18.59 25.17
C LYS A 561 6.45 -18.95 26.06
N LEU A 562 5.27 -18.96 25.47
CA LEU A 562 3.99 -18.99 26.18
C LEU A 562 3.17 -20.22 25.79
N ARG A 563 2.60 -20.94 26.76
CA ARG A 563 1.57 -21.97 26.50
C ARG A 563 0.18 -21.37 26.60
N ALA A 564 -0.71 -21.76 25.69
CA ALA A 564 -2.11 -21.40 25.79
C ALA A 564 -2.78 -22.11 26.98
N HIS A 565 -3.71 -21.42 27.62
CA HIS A 565 -4.65 -22.02 28.57
C HIS A 565 -5.76 -22.75 27.81
N LYS A 566 -6.11 -23.95 28.26
CA LYS A 566 -7.26 -24.71 27.78
C LYS A 566 -8.47 -24.46 28.68
N ARG A 567 -9.53 -23.89 28.12
CA ARG A 567 -10.84 -23.68 28.76
C ARG A 567 -11.89 -24.60 28.17
N ASN A 568 -12.95 -24.89 28.91
CA ASN A 568 -14.16 -25.53 28.36
C ASN A 568 -15.11 -24.46 27.78
N TYR A 569 -16.24 -24.87 27.16
CA TYR A 569 -17.23 -23.94 26.61
C TYR A 569 -17.96 -23.07 27.66
N ALA A 570 -17.84 -23.39 28.96
CA ALA A 570 -18.29 -22.52 30.05
C ALA A 570 -17.15 -21.59 30.55
N GLU A 571 -16.11 -21.41 29.72
CA GLU A 571 -14.90 -20.62 29.95
C GLU A 571 -14.08 -20.99 31.22
N LYS A 572 -14.37 -22.12 31.85
CA LYS A 572 -13.62 -22.60 33.01
C LYS A 572 -12.27 -23.14 32.56
N LEU A 573 -11.20 -22.74 33.24
CA LEU A 573 -9.85 -23.29 33.03
C LEU A 573 -9.84 -24.80 33.35
N THR A 574 -9.35 -25.61 32.41
CA THR A 574 -9.30 -27.08 32.49
C THR A 574 -7.90 -27.66 32.20
N GLY A 575 -6.88 -26.82 32.06
CA GLY A 575 -5.49 -27.21 31.84
C GLY A 575 -4.81 -26.35 30.78
N ASP A 576 -3.79 -26.90 30.12
CA ASP A 576 -3.04 -26.28 29.00
C ASP A 576 -3.03 -27.15 27.73
N SER A 577 -3.58 -28.36 27.81
CA SER A 577 -3.49 -29.38 26.75
C SER A 577 -4.63 -30.40 26.83
N ILE A 578 -4.95 -31.02 25.70
CA ILE A 578 -5.70 -32.28 25.61
C ILE A 578 -4.75 -33.40 25.97
N ARG A 579 -5.23 -34.41 26.73
CA ARG A 579 -4.41 -35.48 27.28
C ARG A 579 -5.00 -36.83 26.89
N ILE A 580 -4.25 -37.64 26.16
CA ILE A 580 -4.67 -38.97 25.71
C ILE A 580 -3.71 -40.01 26.33
N PRO A 581 -4.15 -40.79 27.32
CA PRO A 581 -3.32 -41.82 27.93
C PRO A 581 -3.15 -43.02 26.99
N PHE A 582 -1.97 -43.63 27.00
CA PHE A 582 -1.70 -44.90 26.31
C PHE A 582 -0.63 -45.71 27.05
N VAL A 583 -0.50 -46.99 26.70
CA VAL A 583 0.42 -47.93 27.35
C VAL A 583 1.30 -48.55 26.30
N ILE A 584 2.61 -48.59 26.56
CA ILE A 584 3.54 -49.46 25.83
C ILE A 584 3.55 -50.78 26.59
N PRO A 585 2.99 -51.86 26.02
CA PRO A 585 2.91 -53.15 26.69
C PRO A 585 4.31 -53.77 26.82
N ALA A 586 4.46 -54.70 27.76
CA ALA A 586 5.60 -55.60 27.76
C ALA A 586 5.59 -56.43 26.47
N PRO A 587 6.77 -56.74 25.90
CA PRO A 587 6.87 -57.54 24.68
C PRO A 587 6.23 -58.92 24.81
#